data_AF-A0A1W9T527-F1
#
_entry.id   AF-A0A1W9T527-F1
#
_cell.length_a   1.000
_cell.length_b   1.000
_cell.length_c   1.000
_cell.angle_alpha   90.00
_cell.angle_beta   90.00
_cell.angle_gamma   90.00
#
_symmetry.space_group_name_H-M   'P 1'
#
loop_
_entity.id
_entity.type
_entity.pdbx_description
1 polymer ?
#
loop_
_entity_poly.entity_id
_entity_poly.type
_entity_poly.pdbx_seq_one_letter_code
_entity_poly.pdbx_strand_id
1 'polypeptide(L)'
;MKTIVCKKGQFTSIINNFGKGYPQTFNIEISAEQNEEISGTYIEKRYFWIFPQTPIKGKLKAQMQFHRKWINGIYSVDIKPDMDVMVKRG
;
A
#
# COMPACT_ATOMS: atom_id res chain seq x y z
N MET A 1 -6.51 -13.21 -7.62
CA MET A 1 -5.66 -12.38 -6.74
C MET A 1 -4.45 -11.93 -7.54
N LYS A 2 -4.08 -10.65 -7.50
CA LYS A 2 -2.85 -10.15 -8.15
C LYS A 2 -1.74 -10.06 -7.11
N THR A 3 -0.60 -10.67 -7.41
CA THR A 3 0.63 -10.57 -6.62
C THR A 3 1.52 -9.51 -7.25
N ILE A 4 2.05 -8.60 -6.44
CA ILE A 4 2.96 -7.51 -6.87
C ILE A 4 4.32 -7.78 -6.24
N VAL A 5 5.36 -7.85 -7.08
CA VAL A 5 6.75 -8.00 -6.62
C VAL A 5 7.29 -6.61 -6.29
N CYS A 6 7.81 -6.44 -5.07
CA CYS A 6 8.36 -5.19 -4.57
C CYS A 6 9.84 -5.40 -4.24
N LYS A 7 10.72 -4.64 -4.89
CA LYS A 7 12.17 -4.78 -4.73
C LYS A 7 12.70 -4.00 -3.53
N LYS A 8 13.72 -4.55 -2.88
CA LYS A 8 14.45 -3.94 -1.77
C LYS A 8 14.84 -2.50 -2.08
N GLY A 9 14.49 -1.59 -1.19
CA GLY A 9 14.86 -0.17 -1.27
C GLY A 9 14.14 0.63 -2.35
N GLN A 10 13.21 0.03 -3.11
CA GLN A 10 12.48 0.71 -4.17
C GLN A 10 11.02 0.96 -3.78
N PHE A 11 10.53 2.17 -4.08
CA PHE A 11 9.12 2.47 -3.92
C PHE A 11 8.32 1.73 -4.98
N THR A 12 7.35 0.92 -4.55
CA THR A 12 6.43 0.18 -5.40
C THR A 12 5.00 0.55 -5.03
N SER A 13 4.21 0.97 -6.02
CA SER A 13 2.79 1.30 -5.83
C SER A 13 1.97 0.00 -5.77
N ILE A 14 1.45 -0.33 -4.60
CA ILE A 14 0.63 -1.55 -4.37
C ILE A 14 -0.87 -1.27 -4.48
N ILE A 15 -1.27 -0.02 -4.26
CA ILE A 15 -2.61 0.48 -4.50
C ILE A 15 -2.45 1.75 -5.31
N ASN A 16 -3.06 1.80 -6.49
CA ASN A 16 -3.22 3.01 -7.27
C ASN A 16 -4.66 3.03 -7.76
N ASN A 17 -5.48 3.90 -7.20
CA ASN A 17 -6.92 3.84 -7.37
C ASN A 17 -7.54 5.21 -7.66
N PHE A 18 -8.45 5.21 -8.64
CA PHE A 18 -9.22 6.34 -9.10
C PHE A 18 -10.70 5.94 -9.19
N GLY A 19 -11.57 6.60 -8.41
CA GLY A 19 -13.02 6.61 -8.70
C GLY A 19 -13.97 5.79 -7.81
N LYS A 20 -15.27 5.91 -8.15
CA LYS A 20 -16.42 5.21 -7.53
C LYS A 20 -16.40 3.73 -7.92
N GLY A 21 -16.77 2.84 -6.98
CA GLY A 21 -16.93 1.39 -7.22
C GLY A 21 -15.86 0.48 -6.61
N TYR A 22 -14.77 1.03 -6.09
CA TYR A 22 -13.75 0.24 -5.38
C TYR A 22 -14.02 0.10 -3.88
N PRO A 23 -13.47 -0.94 -3.22
CA PRO A 23 -13.57 -1.15 -1.78
C PRO A 23 -13.11 0.08 -0.98
N GLN A 24 -13.75 0.32 0.16
CA GLN A 24 -13.29 1.33 1.12
C GLN A 24 -12.07 0.86 1.93
N THR A 25 -11.90 -0.46 2.03
CA THR A 25 -10.86 -1.11 2.81
C THR A 25 -10.09 -2.07 1.91
N PHE A 26 -8.77 -2.02 1.98
CA PHE A 26 -7.86 -2.92 1.27
C PHE A 26 -7.06 -3.72 2.30
N ASN A 27 -7.19 -5.04 2.22
CA ASN A 27 -6.38 -5.95 3.01
C ASN A 27 -5.15 -6.32 2.19
N ILE A 28 -3.98 -6.08 2.77
CA ILE A 28 -2.69 -6.32 2.14
C ILE A 28 -1.95 -7.35 2.96
N GLU A 29 -1.56 -8.43 2.29
CA GLU A 29 -0.68 -9.45 2.83
C GLU A 29 0.68 -9.29 2.15
N ILE A 30 1.72 -9.15 2.96
CA ILE A 30 3.12 -9.05 2.53
C ILE A 30 3.83 -10.32 2.97
N SER A 31 4.59 -10.93 2.07
CA SER A 31 5.39 -12.12 2.35
C SER A 31 6.80 -11.94 1.80
N ALA A 32 7.82 -12.30 2.59
CA ALA A 32 9.20 -12.44 2.16
C ALA A 32 9.49 -13.89 1.73
N GLU A 33 10.47 -14.13 0.88
CA GLU A 33 10.82 -15.49 0.42
C GLU A 33 11.45 -16.35 1.54
N GLN A 34 12.09 -15.73 2.55
CA GLN A 34 13.00 -16.43 3.48
C GLN A 34 12.53 -16.49 4.94
N ASN A 35 11.22 -16.41 5.20
CA ASN A 35 10.67 -16.36 6.58
C ASN A 35 11.23 -15.20 7.44
N GLU A 36 11.83 -14.21 6.79
CA GLU A 36 12.40 -13.03 7.44
C GLU A 36 11.29 -12.11 7.97
N GLU A 37 11.59 -11.39 9.05
CA GLU A 37 10.68 -10.38 9.59
C GLU A 37 10.56 -9.21 8.60
N ILE A 38 9.34 -8.96 8.15
CA ILE A 38 9.06 -7.91 7.17
C ILE A 38 9.37 -6.53 7.76
N SER A 39 10.24 -5.81 7.07
CA SER A 39 10.67 -4.46 7.44
C SER A 39 10.63 -3.51 6.24
N GLY A 40 10.54 -2.21 6.54
CA GLY A 40 10.44 -1.15 5.56
C GLY A 40 9.39 -0.11 5.93
N THR A 41 9.06 0.73 4.96
CA THR A 41 8.11 1.83 5.14
C THR A 41 7.02 1.85 4.08
N TYR A 42 5.89 2.45 4.42
CA TYR A 42 4.84 2.77 3.46
C TYR A 42 4.52 4.26 3.45
N ILE A 43 3.94 4.71 2.35
CA ILE A 43 3.37 6.03 2.17
C ILE A 43 1.95 5.86 1.63
N GLU A 44 0.97 6.23 2.44
CA GLU A 44 -0.43 6.29 2.07
C GLU A 44 -0.79 7.73 1.68
N LYS A 45 -1.31 7.90 0.46
CA LYS A 45 -1.71 9.19 -0.09
C LYS A 45 -3.21 9.20 -0.31
N ARG A 46 -3.85 10.22 0.23
CA ARG A 46 -5.29 10.47 0.13
C ARG A 46 -5.49 11.83 -0.54
N TYR A 47 -6.21 11.88 -1.65
CA TYR A 47 -6.55 13.13 -2.34
C TYR A 47 -8.05 13.34 -2.28
N PHE A 48 -8.49 14.41 -1.62
CA PHE A 48 -9.90 14.81 -1.65
C PHE A 48 -10.11 15.83 -2.76
N TRP A 49 -10.92 15.47 -3.76
CA TRP A 49 -11.27 16.28 -4.93
C TRP A 49 -10.10 16.67 -5.84
N ILE A 50 -9.04 17.32 -5.34
CA ILE A 50 -7.73 17.56 -5.99
C ILE A 50 -6.69 18.07 -4.97
N PHE A 51 -7.08 18.36 -3.72
CA PHE A 51 -6.17 18.88 -2.71
C PHE A 51 -5.35 17.74 -2.10
N PRO A 52 -4.00 17.83 -2.13
CA PRO A 52 -3.15 16.83 -1.49
C PRO A 52 -3.35 16.89 0.02
N GLN A 53 -3.69 15.75 0.63
CA GLN A 53 -3.54 15.62 2.08
C GLN A 53 -2.11 15.23 2.40
N THR A 54 -1.66 15.59 3.61
CA THR A 54 -0.38 15.13 4.15
C THR A 54 -0.31 13.61 4.07
N PRO A 55 0.68 13.04 3.35
CA PRO A 55 0.82 11.61 3.24
C PRO A 55 1.06 10.97 4.61
N ILE A 56 0.36 9.87 4.88
CA ILE A 56 0.56 9.09 6.09
C ILE A 56 1.75 8.16 5.84
N LYS A 57 2.70 8.14 6.76
CA LYS A 57 3.87 7.26 6.71
C LYS A 57 3.86 6.30 7.88
N GLY A 58 4.36 5.10 7.67
CA GLY A 58 4.52 4.13 8.76
C GLY A 58 5.42 2.96 8.37
N LYS A 59 5.57 2.02 9.31
CA LYS A 59 6.35 0.80 9.11
C LYS A 59 5.50 -0.28 8.42
N LEU A 60 6.15 -1.09 7.59
CA LEU A 60 5.51 -2.29 7.02
C LEU A 60 5.26 -3.34 8.10
N LYS A 61 4.21 -4.13 7.89
CA LYS A 61 3.86 -5.31 8.67
C LYS A 61 3.38 -6.39 7.71
N ALA A 62 3.47 -7.65 8.10
CA ALA A 62 3.02 -8.79 7.29
C ALA A 62 1.55 -8.66 6.86
N GLN A 63 0.70 -8.17 7.75
CA GLN A 63 -0.70 -7.90 7.49
C GLN A 63 -0.98 -6.42 7.72
N MET A 64 -1.52 -5.77 6.70
CA MET A 64 -1.87 -4.36 6.75
C MET A 64 -3.29 -4.16 6.24
N GLN A 65 -3.98 -3.20 6.85
CA GLN A 65 -5.28 -2.77 6.43
C GLN A 65 -5.24 -1.28 6.13
N PHE A 66 -5.67 -0.93 4.92
CA PHE A 66 -5.65 0.43 4.40
C PHE A 66 -7.08 0.89 4.18
N HIS A 67 -7.44 2.02 4.79
CA HIS A 67 -8.79 2.57 4.71
C HIS A 67 -8.79 3.83 3.86
N ARG A 68 -9.38 3.73 2.66
CA ARG A 68 -9.57 4.87 1.78
C ARG A 68 -10.45 5.93 2.43
N LYS A 69 -11.45 5.56 3.25
CA LYS A 69 -12.56 6.43 3.70
C LYS A 69 -13.38 6.98 2.51
N TRP A 70 -14.46 7.71 2.78
CA TRP A 70 -15.31 8.35 1.77
C TRP A 70 -14.57 9.51 1.11
N ILE A 71 -13.73 9.18 0.13
CA ILE A 71 -12.99 10.16 -0.67
C ILE A 71 -13.54 10.10 -2.09
N ASN A 72 -14.05 11.23 -2.58
CA ASN A 72 -14.25 11.47 -4.01
C ASN A 72 -12.91 11.94 -4.61
N GLY A 73 -11.95 11.03 -4.79
CA GLY A 73 -10.63 11.38 -5.31
C GLY A 73 -9.65 10.21 -5.41
N ILE A 74 -8.36 10.53 -5.48
CA ILE A 74 -7.27 9.57 -5.73
C ILE A 74 -6.83 8.94 -4.42
N TYR A 75 -6.61 7.63 -4.44
CA TYR A 75 -6.04 6.91 -3.32
C TYR A 75 -4.89 6.04 -3.79
N SER A 76 -3.72 6.22 -3.18
CA SER A 76 -2.56 5.38 -3.48
C SER A 76 -1.80 4.98 -2.22
N VAL A 77 -1.18 3.81 -2.29
CA VAL A 77 -0.27 3.31 -1.27
C VAL A 77 0.99 2.81 -1.97
N ASP A 78 2.10 3.44 -1.62
CA ASP A 78 3.44 3.07 -2.05
C ASP A 78 4.15 2.40 -0.88
N ILE A 79 4.91 1.34 -1.14
CA ILE A 79 5.76 0.69 -0.12
C ILE A 79 7.22 0.70 -0.57
N LYS A 80 8.12 0.80 0.40
CA LYS A 80 9.56 0.65 0.23
C LYS A 80 10.04 -0.38 1.26
N PRO A 81 10.19 -1.65 0.86
CA PRO A 81 10.63 -2.71 1.75
C PRO A 81 12.15 -2.67 1.93
N ASP A 82 12.65 -3.15 3.07
CA ASP A 82 14.10 -3.28 3.32
C ASP A 82 14.68 -4.60 2.75
N MET A 83 13.82 -5.41 2.15
CA MET A 83 14.09 -6.70 1.48
C MET A 83 13.16 -6.87 0.28
N ASP A 84 13.40 -7.89 -0.57
CA ASP A 84 12.47 -8.24 -1.63
C ASP A 84 11.22 -8.88 -1.02
N VAL A 85 10.03 -8.37 -1.37
CA VAL A 85 8.76 -8.89 -0.85
C VAL A 85 7.73 -9.06 -1.96
N MET A 86 6.80 -9.98 -1.74
CA MET A 86 5.61 -10.15 -2.54
C MET A 86 4.40 -9.60 -1.79
N VAL A 87 3.54 -8.88 -2.50
CA VAL A 87 2.34 -8.27 -1.95
C VAL A 87 1.11 -8.86 -2.62
N LYS A 88 0.19 -9.39 -1.82
CA LYS A 88 -1.12 -9.85 -2.26
C LYS A 88 -2.20 -8.88 -1.80
N ARG A 89 -3.07 -8.50 -2.73
CA ARG A 89 -4.23 -7.64 -2.45
C ARG A 89 -5.51 -8.48 -2.40
N GLY A 90 -6.17 -8.46 -1.24
CA GLY A 90 -7.52 -9.00 -1.03
C GLY A 90 -8.63 -8.06 -1.47
#